data_AF-Q7M0R2-F1
#
_entry.id   AF-Q7M0R2-F1
#
_cell.length_a   1.000
_cell.length_b   1.000
_cell.length_c   1.000
_cell.angle_alpha   90.00
_cell.angle_beta   90.00
_cell.angle_gamma   90.00
#
_symmetry.space_group_name_H-M   'P 1'
#
loop_
_entity.id
_entity.type
_entity.pdbx_description
1 polymer ?
#
loop_
_entity_poly.entity_id
_entity_poly.type
_entity_poly.pdbx_seq_one_letter_code
_entity_poly.pdbx_strand_id
1 'polypeptide(L)'
;MTAPAADDRIDEIERAITKSRRYQTVAPATVRRLARAALVAARGDVPDAVKRTKRGLHEIYGAFLPPSPPNYAALLRHLDSAVDAGDDEAVRAALLRAMSVHISTRERLPHLDEFYRELFRHLPRPNTLRDLACGLNPLAAPWMGLPAETVYIASDIDARLVGFVDEALTRLNVPHRTNVADLLEDRLDEPADVTLLLKTLPCLETQQRGSGWEVIDIVNSPNIVVTFPTKSLGQRSKGMFQNYSQSFESQARERSCRIQRLEIGNELIYVIQK
;
A
#
# COMPACT_ATOMS: atom_id res chain seq x y z
N MET A 1 31.97 18.65 11.40
CA MET A 1 31.84 19.33 10.09
C MET A 1 31.36 18.37 8.98
N THR A 2 30.47 17.41 9.25
CA THR A 2 30.08 16.35 8.29
C THR A 2 28.70 16.52 7.65
N ALA A 3 27.87 17.44 8.14
CA ALA A 3 26.48 17.60 7.69
C ALA A 3 26.31 18.15 6.25
N PRO A 4 27.03 19.21 5.81
CA PRO A 4 26.79 19.79 4.47
C PRO A 4 27.10 18.78 3.36
N ALA A 5 28.25 18.11 3.46
CA ALA A 5 28.66 17.10 2.48
C ALA A 5 27.76 15.85 2.47
N ALA A 6 27.04 15.56 3.55
CA ALA A 6 26.08 14.45 3.56
C ALA A 6 24.79 14.85 2.83
N ASP A 7 24.29 16.07 3.05
CA ASP A 7 23.08 16.58 2.41
C ASP A 7 23.28 16.73 0.89
N ASP A 8 24.42 17.29 0.47
CA ASP A 8 24.78 17.43 -0.95
C ASP A 8 24.76 16.08 -1.70
N ARG A 9 25.22 15.01 -1.03
CA ARG A 9 25.23 13.64 -1.59
C ARG A 9 23.84 13.02 -1.63
N ILE A 10 22.98 13.29 -0.64
CA ILE A 10 21.58 12.85 -0.68
C ILE A 10 20.85 13.51 -1.84
N ASP A 11 21.07 14.80 -2.05
CA ASP A 11 20.49 15.54 -3.17
C ASP A 11 20.98 15.00 -4.53
N GLU A 12 22.24 14.60 -4.64
CA GLU A 12 22.77 13.96 -5.85
C GLU A 12 22.08 12.61 -6.13
N ILE A 13 21.89 11.79 -5.09
CA ILE A 13 21.17 10.52 -5.19
C ILE A 13 19.73 10.78 -5.62
N GLU A 14 19.04 11.71 -4.97
CA GLU A 14 17.65 12.08 -5.29
C GLU A 14 17.52 12.52 -6.76
N ARG A 15 18.40 13.42 -7.24
CA ARG A 15 18.44 13.83 -8.66
C ARG A 15 18.69 12.66 -9.62
N ALA A 16 19.46 11.65 -9.21
CA ALA A 16 19.68 10.46 -10.02
C ALA A 16 18.47 9.51 -10.02
N ILE A 17 17.68 9.49 -8.95
CA ILE A 17 16.41 8.75 -8.86
C ILE A 17 15.32 9.43 -9.67
N THR A 18 15.20 10.75 -9.63
CA THR A 18 14.16 11.48 -10.38
C THR A 18 14.34 11.39 -11.90
N LYS A 19 15.57 11.13 -12.39
CA LYS A 19 15.83 10.79 -13.80
C LYS A 19 15.33 9.40 -14.20
N SER A 20 14.99 8.53 -13.25
CA SER A 20 14.43 7.22 -13.54
C SER A 20 12.95 7.33 -13.85
N ARG A 21 12.57 7.05 -15.10
CA ARG A 21 11.16 7.00 -15.53
C ARG A 21 10.24 6.16 -14.62
N ARG A 22 10.79 5.17 -13.91
CA ARG A 22 10.03 4.29 -13.00
C ARG A 22 9.82 4.89 -11.61
N TYR A 23 10.75 5.70 -11.13
CA TYR A 23 10.78 6.20 -9.75
C TYR A 23 10.67 7.72 -9.65
N GLN A 24 10.55 8.41 -10.79
CA GLN A 24 10.51 9.87 -10.87
C GLN A 24 9.35 10.51 -10.08
N THR A 25 8.28 9.77 -9.83
CA THR A 25 7.08 10.21 -9.12
C THR A 25 6.96 9.64 -7.71
N VAL A 26 7.97 8.91 -7.22
CA VAL A 26 7.99 8.45 -5.83
C VAL A 26 8.24 9.64 -4.91
N ALA A 27 7.58 9.64 -3.75
CA ALA A 27 7.65 10.67 -2.74
C ALA A 27 9.10 11.04 -2.40
N PRO A 28 9.46 12.34 -2.42
CA PRO A 28 10.79 12.80 -2.03
C PRO A 28 11.22 12.29 -0.65
N ALA A 29 10.30 12.26 0.32
CA ALA A 29 10.56 11.72 1.66
C ALA A 29 11.06 10.27 1.62
N THR A 30 10.39 9.40 0.86
CA THR A 30 10.80 8.00 0.65
C THR A 30 12.15 7.89 -0.03
N VAL A 31 12.37 8.65 -1.10
CA VAL A 31 13.65 8.63 -1.83
C VAL A 31 14.78 9.06 -0.91
N ARG A 32 14.61 10.15 -0.15
CA ARG A 32 15.63 10.66 0.77
C ARG A 32 15.88 9.72 1.94
N ARG A 33 14.85 9.10 2.53
CA ARG A 33 15.00 8.09 3.59
C ARG A 33 15.83 6.91 3.11
N LEU A 34 15.48 6.35 1.95
CA LEU A 34 16.25 5.24 1.37
C LEU A 34 17.66 5.67 0.97
N ALA A 35 17.84 6.88 0.44
CA ALA A 35 19.14 7.43 0.11
C ALA A 35 20.05 7.59 1.34
N ARG A 36 19.52 8.04 2.48
CA ARG A 36 20.27 8.11 3.75
C ARG A 36 20.82 6.75 4.16
N ALA A 37 19.96 5.74 4.21
CA ALA A 37 20.36 4.38 4.57
C ALA A 37 21.35 3.79 3.55
N ALA A 38 21.09 4.00 2.25
CA ALA A 38 21.94 3.54 1.17
C ALA A 38 23.34 4.18 1.22
N LEU A 39 23.45 5.47 1.50
CA LEU A 39 24.72 6.20 1.56
C LEU A 39 25.61 5.70 2.72
N VAL A 40 25.00 5.43 3.88
CA VAL A 40 25.70 4.80 5.01
C VAL A 40 26.23 3.41 4.60
N ALA A 41 25.38 2.59 4.00
CA ALA A 41 25.74 1.23 3.60
C ALA A 41 26.76 1.17 2.45
N ALA A 42 26.78 2.20 1.59
CA ALA A 42 27.74 2.40 0.51
C ALA A 42 29.03 3.09 0.98
N ARG A 43 29.19 3.36 2.29
CA ARG A 43 30.35 4.07 2.86
C ARG A 43 30.61 5.42 2.21
N GLY A 44 29.54 6.10 1.79
CA GLY A 44 29.61 7.42 1.16
C GLY A 44 29.76 7.42 -0.36
N ASP A 45 29.88 6.26 -1.02
CA ASP A 45 29.95 6.14 -2.48
C ASP A 45 28.58 6.41 -3.12
N VAL A 46 28.46 7.52 -3.84
CA VAL A 46 27.19 7.97 -4.43
C VAL A 46 26.68 7.02 -5.52
N PRO A 47 27.49 6.57 -6.50
CA PRO A 47 27.01 5.62 -7.51
C PRO A 47 26.46 4.29 -6.93
N ASP A 48 27.11 3.72 -5.91
CA ASP A 48 26.61 2.52 -5.21
C ASP A 48 25.36 2.84 -4.39
N ALA A 49 25.32 4.00 -3.70
CA ALA A 49 24.14 4.45 -2.99
C ALA A 49 22.92 4.59 -3.93
N VAL A 50 23.08 5.14 -5.14
CA VAL A 50 22.01 5.21 -6.15
C VAL A 50 21.50 3.81 -6.52
N LYS A 51 22.39 2.82 -6.71
CA LYS A 51 22.00 1.44 -7.02
C LYS A 51 21.22 0.81 -5.87
N ARG A 52 21.66 1.03 -4.63
CA ARG A 52 20.99 0.54 -3.41
C ARG A 52 19.62 1.20 -3.21
N THR A 53 19.51 2.51 -3.39
CA THR A 53 18.21 3.22 -3.34
C THR A 53 17.24 2.68 -4.38
N LYS A 54 17.68 2.47 -5.64
CA LYS A 54 16.84 1.86 -6.68
C LYS A 54 16.40 0.43 -6.35
N ARG A 55 17.23 -0.33 -5.62
CA ARG A 55 16.88 -1.67 -5.15
C ARG A 55 15.83 -1.61 -4.05
N GLY A 56 16.00 -0.75 -3.05
CA GLY A 56 14.98 -0.54 -2.00
C GLY A 56 13.63 -0.10 -2.60
N LEU A 57 13.65 0.86 -3.53
CA LEU A 57 12.45 1.28 -4.27
C LEU A 57 11.84 0.15 -5.10
N HIS A 58 12.66 -0.75 -5.64
CA HIS A 58 12.16 -1.93 -6.32
C HIS A 58 11.43 -2.86 -5.35
N GLU A 59 12.00 -3.14 -4.18
CA GLU A 59 11.44 -4.07 -3.20
C GLU A 59 10.09 -3.60 -2.65
N ILE A 60 9.92 -2.29 -2.41
CA ILE A 60 8.72 -1.74 -1.76
C ILE A 60 7.64 -1.27 -2.73
N TYR A 61 7.99 -1.04 -4.00
CA TYR A 61 7.08 -0.45 -4.99
C TYR A 61 7.25 -1.09 -6.36
N GLY A 62 8.46 -1.04 -6.92
CA GLY A 62 8.69 -1.48 -8.29
C GLY A 62 8.25 -2.93 -8.55
N ALA A 63 8.53 -3.85 -7.62
CA ALA A 63 8.23 -5.27 -7.73
C ALA A 63 6.73 -5.55 -7.90
N PHE A 64 5.86 -4.67 -7.42
CA PHE A 64 4.40 -4.82 -7.50
C PHE A 64 3.79 -4.34 -8.82
N LEU A 65 4.58 -3.71 -9.68
CA LEU A 65 4.13 -3.16 -10.96
C LEU A 65 4.83 -3.83 -12.15
N PRO A 66 4.22 -3.78 -13.34
CA PRO A 66 4.86 -4.28 -14.55
C PRO A 66 6.21 -3.57 -14.82
N PRO A 67 7.11 -4.17 -15.60
CA PRO A 67 8.40 -3.56 -15.93
C PRO A 67 8.28 -2.18 -16.59
N SER A 68 7.21 -1.98 -17.36
CA SER A 68 6.82 -0.68 -17.90
C SER A 68 5.75 -0.03 -17.01
N PRO A 69 5.85 1.29 -16.75
CA PRO A 69 4.81 2.07 -16.10
C PRO A 69 3.44 1.81 -16.74
N PRO A 70 2.41 1.55 -15.93
CA PRO A 70 1.06 1.37 -16.43
C PRO A 70 0.57 2.56 -17.26
N ASN A 71 -0.23 2.28 -18.29
CA ASN A 71 -0.92 3.31 -19.05
C ASN A 71 -2.22 3.70 -18.33
N TYR A 72 -2.11 4.43 -17.22
CA TYR A 72 -3.25 4.86 -16.43
C TYR A 72 -4.27 5.68 -17.24
N ALA A 73 -3.82 6.50 -18.19
CA ALA A 73 -4.72 7.23 -19.08
C ALA A 73 -5.60 6.30 -19.93
N ALA A 74 -5.07 5.17 -20.40
CA ALA A 74 -5.88 4.18 -21.11
C ALA A 74 -6.87 3.46 -20.18
N LEU A 75 -6.44 3.12 -18.96
CA LEU A 75 -7.33 2.51 -17.96
C LEU A 75 -8.49 3.44 -17.58
N LEU A 76 -8.21 4.74 -17.40
CA LEU A 76 -9.26 5.74 -17.14
C LEU A 76 -10.22 5.87 -18.33
N ARG A 77 -9.74 5.91 -19.58
CA ARG A 77 -10.64 5.94 -20.75
C ARG A 77 -11.58 4.72 -20.81
N HIS A 78 -11.10 3.54 -20.46
CA HIS A 78 -11.93 2.34 -20.39
C HIS A 78 -12.96 2.42 -19.26
N LEU A 79 -12.62 3.05 -18.14
CA LEU A 79 -13.55 3.31 -17.05
C LEU A 79 -14.61 4.36 -17.46
N ASP A 80 -14.18 5.48 -18.06
CA ASP A 80 -15.05 6.53 -18.58
C ASP A 80 -16.10 5.96 -19.54
N SER A 81 -15.66 5.16 -20.53
CA SER A 81 -16.59 4.56 -21.50
C SER A 81 -17.63 3.64 -20.84
N ALA A 82 -17.29 2.99 -19.73
CA ALA A 82 -18.20 2.11 -19.01
C ALA A 82 -19.18 2.90 -18.12
N VAL A 83 -18.68 3.94 -17.44
CA VAL A 83 -19.49 4.85 -16.62
C VAL A 83 -20.49 5.62 -17.49
N ASP A 84 -20.04 6.17 -18.62
CA ASP A 84 -20.89 6.92 -19.56
C ASP A 84 -22.00 6.05 -20.18
N ALA A 85 -21.74 4.75 -20.33
CA ALA A 85 -22.74 3.79 -20.80
C ALA A 85 -23.79 3.42 -19.73
N GLY A 86 -23.56 3.76 -18.46
CA GLY A 86 -24.41 3.35 -17.34
C GLY A 86 -24.44 1.83 -17.11
N ASP A 87 -23.37 1.13 -17.50
CA ASP A 87 -23.27 -0.33 -17.43
C ASP A 87 -22.37 -0.74 -16.24
N ASP A 88 -23.01 -1.10 -15.13
CA ASP A 88 -22.34 -1.52 -13.90
C ASP A 88 -21.43 -2.75 -14.11
N GLU A 89 -21.79 -3.68 -15.00
CA GLU A 89 -20.97 -4.84 -15.30
C GLU A 89 -19.71 -4.42 -16.09
N ALA A 90 -19.86 -3.51 -17.04
CA ALA A 90 -18.72 -2.94 -17.77
C ALA A 90 -17.80 -2.13 -16.84
N VAL A 91 -18.36 -1.39 -15.88
CA VAL A 91 -17.59 -0.63 -14.87
C VAL A 91 -16.78 -1.61 -14.03
N ARG A 92 -17.42 -2.66 -13.48
CA ARG A 92 -16.72 -3.71 -12.72
C ARG A 92 -15.63 -4.37 -13.56
N ALA A 93 -15.89 -4.69 -14.82
CA ALA A 93 -14.90 -5.27 -15.71
C ALA A 93 -13.70 -4.33 -15.97
N ALA A 94 -13.94 -3.02 -16.11
CA ALA A 94 -12.88 -2.02 -16.25
C ALA A 94 -12.00 -1.93 -15.00
N LEU A 95 -12.61 -1.95 -13.81
CA LEU A 95 -11.90 -1.94 -12.53
C LEU A 95 -11.08 -3.22 -12.31
N LEU A 96 -11.63 -4.40 -12.63
CA LEU A 96 -10.91 -5.67 -12.57
C LEU A 96 -9.68 -5.66 -13.49
N ARG A 97 -9.81 -5.14 -14.72
CA ARG A 97 -8.68 -4.96 -15.64
C ARG A 97 -7.62 -4.03 -15.06
N ALA A 98 -8.01 -2.89 -14.50
CA ALA A 98 -7.07 -1.95 -13.90
C ALA A 98 -6.35 -2.57 -12.68
N MET A 99 -7.07 -3.22 -11.77
CA MET A 99 -6.51 -3.91 -10.61
C MET A 99 -5.55 -5.05 -10.98
N SER A 100 -5.71 -5.69 -12.16
CA SER A 100 -4.82 -6.76 -12.63
C SER A 100 -3.38 -6.29 -12.91
N VAL A 101 -3.17 -4.98 -13.06
CA VAL A 101 -1.86 -4.38 -13.32
C VAL A 101 -0.94 -4.50 -12.10
N HIS A 102 -1.49 -4.40 -10.89
CA HIS A 102 -0.74 -4.42 -9.65
C HIS A 102 -0.78 -5.81 -9.01
N ILE A 103 0.36 -6.34 -8.57
CA ILE A 103 0.47 -7.74 -8.11
C ILE A 103 -0.46 -8.02 -6.94
N SER A 104 -0.45 -7.18 -5.91
CA SER A 104 -1.24 -7.41 -4.68
C SER A 104 -2.74 -7.54 -4.97
N THR A 105 -3.27 -6.65 -5.82
CA THR A 105 -4.68 -6.64 -6.22
C THR A 105 -4.98 -7.72 -7.23
N ARG A 106 -4.09 -8.00 -8.19
CA ARG A 106 -4.24 -9.12 -9.14
C ARG A 106 -4.40 -10.45 -8.43
N GLU A 107 -3.59 -10.71 -7.41
CA GLU A 107 -3.67 -11.93 -6.61
C GLU A 107 -4.99 -12.07 -5.84
N ARG A 108 -5.64 -10.94 -5.51
CA ARG A 108 -6.92 -10.90 -4.79
C ARG A 108 -8.13 -11.06 -5.69
N LEU A 109 -8.02 -10.75 -6.99
CA LEU A 109 -9.14 -10.76 -7.94
C LEU A 109 -10.03 -12.02 -7.89
N PRO A 110 -9.49 -13.26 -7.83
CA PRO A 110 -10.34 -14.46 -7.79
C PRO A 110 -11.22 -14.58 -6.53
N HIS A 111 -10.89 -13.82 -5.48
CA HIS A 111 -11.54 -13.87 -4.18
C HIS A 111 -12.14 -12.51 -3.80
N LEU A 112 -12.24 -11.55 -4.71
CA LEU A 112 -12.53 -10.16 -4.38
C LEU A 112 -13.87 -9.99 -3.66
N ASP A 113 -14.93 -10.62 -4.18
CA ASP A 113 -16.27 -10.62 -3.57
C ASP A 113 -16.27 -11.26 -2.18
N GLU A 114 -15.65 -12.43 -2.04
CA GLU A 114 -15.56 -13.13 -0.75
C GLU A 114 -14.74 -12.34 0.27
N PHE A 115 -13.60 -11.79 -0.16
CA PHE A 115 -12.65 -11.06 0.67
C PHE A 115 -13.33 -9.90 1.40
N TYR A 116 -14.00 -9.01 0.67
CA TYR A 116 -14.63 -7.87 1.32
C TYR A 116 -15.94 -8.20 2.00
N ARG A 117 -16.75 -9.11 1.43
CA ARG A 117 -17.98 -9.56 2.08
C ARG A 117 -17.69 -10.15 3.46
N GLU A 118 -16.67 -10.99 3.58
CA GLU A 118 -16.29 -11.58 4.86
C GLU A 118 -15.59 -10.57 5.76
N LEU A 119 -14.68 -9.76 5.23
CA LEU A 119 -13.97 -8.73 6.02
C LEU A 119 -14.95 -7.78 6.72
N PHE A 120 -15.93 -7.23 5.99
CA PHE A 120 -16.87 -6.25 6.53
C PHE A 120 -17.97 -6.86 7.41
N ARG A 121 -18.07 -8.19 7.53
CA ARG A 121 -18.91 -8.82 8.57
C ARG A 121 -18.32 -8.66 9.97
N HIS A 122 -17.02 -8.43 10.06
CA HIS A 122 -16.27 -8.31 11.32
C HIS A 122 -15.90 -6.88 11.68
N LEU A 123 -16.34 -5.91 10.88
CA LEU A 123 -16.06 -4.49 11.06
C LEU A 123 -17.37 -3.71 11.26
N PRO A 124 -17.35 -2.60 12.01
CA PRO A 124 -18.45 -1.65 11.98
C PRO A 124 -18.59 -1.05 10.58
N ARG A 125 -19.77 -0.51 10.26
CA ARG A 125 -19.95 0.32 9.05
C ARG A 125 -19.18 1.63 9.24
N PRO A 126 -18.11 1.91 8.47
CA PRO A 126 -17.27 3.07 8.70
C PRO A 126 -17.87 4.33 8.06
N ASN A 127 -17.78 5.47 8.73
CA ASN A 127 -17.91 6.78 8.06
C ASN A 127 -16.61 7.15 7.35
N THR A 128 -15.47 6.63 7.83
CA THR A 128 -14.14 6.86 7.25
C THR A 128 -13.37 5.55 7.12
N LEU A 129 -12.93 5.24 5.90
CA LEU A 129 -12.08 4.09 5.60
C LEU A 129 -10.72 4.59 5.11
N ARG A 130 -9.66 4.33 5.88
CA ARG A 130 -8.30 4.70 5.50
C ARG A 130 -7.57 3.50 4.90
N ASP A 131 -6.84 3.71 3.82
CA ASP A 131 -6.07 2.67 3.11
C ASP A 131 -4.62 3.14 2.92
N LEU A 132 -3.70 2.48 3.62
CA LEU A 132 -2.30 2.87 3.74
C LEU A 132 -1.40 1.95 2.92
N ALA A 133 -0.56 2.53 2.06
CA ALA A 133 0.14 1.82 0.98
C ALA A 133 -0.87 1.06 0.08
N CYS A 134 -1.85 1.81 -0.40
CA CYS A 134 -3.08 1.27 -0.98
C CYS A 134 -2.87 0.58 -2.33
N GLY A 135 -1.80 0.89 -3.07
CA GLY A 135 -1.63 0.46 -4.44
C GLY A 135 -2.87 0.75 -5.29
N LEU A 136 -3.43 -0.28 -5.94
CA LEU A 136 -4.69 -0.17 -6.69
C LEU A 136 -5.91 -0.70 -5.92
N ASN A 137 -5.79 -0.95 -4.62
CA ASN A 137 -6.87 -1.46 -3.78
C ASN A 137 -8.13 -0.56 -3.75
N PRO A 138 -8.04 0.78 -3.80
CA PRO A 138 -9.22 1.63 -3.77
C PRO A 138 -10.20 1.39 -4.93
N LEU A 139 -9.72 0.85 -6.06
CA LEU A 139 -10.58 0.46 -7.19
C LEU A 139 -11.54 -0.69 -6.84
N ALA A 140 -11.32 -1.38 -5.71
CA ALA A 140 -12.22 -2.39 -5.21
C ALA A 140 -13.39 -1.84 -4.37
N ALA A 141 -13.52 -0.51 -4.23
CA ALA A 141 -14.62 0.10 -3.46
C ALA A 141 -16.02 -0.46 -3.81
N PRO A 142 -16.38 -0.74 -5.08
CA PRO A 142 -17.69 -1.35 -5.41
C PRO A 142 -17.93 -2.77 -4.87
N TRP A 143 -16.90 -3.44 -4.34
CA TRP A 143 -17.00 -4.75 -3.69
C TRP A 143 -17.06 -4.66 -2.16
N MET A 144 -16.84 -3.48 -1.59
CA MET A 144 -16.73 -3.30 -0.14
C MET A 144 -18.08 -3.17 0.58
N GLY A 145 -19.16 -2.85 -0.15
CA GLY A 145 -20.49 -2.66 0.45
C GLY A 145 -20.52 -1.50 1.46
N LEU A 146 -19.70 -0.47 1.23
CA LEU A 146 -19.61 0.70 2.11
C LEU A 146 -20.90 1.52 2.09
N PRO A 147 -21.26 2.18 3.21
CA PRO A 147 -22.20 3.28 3.18
C PRO A 147 -21.85 4.30 2.09
N ALA A 148 -22.87 4.86 1.42
CA ALA A 148 -22.65 5.82 0.33
C ALA A 148 -21.86 7.06 0.76
N GLU A 149 -22.00 7.46 2.03
CA GLU A 149 -21.33 8.63 2.62
C GLU A 149 -19.94 8.31 3.21
N THR A 150 -19.47 7.06 3.12
CA THR A 150 -18.14 6.71 3.63
C THR A 150 -17.06 7.46 2.85
N VAL A 151 -16.21 8.19 3.55
CA VAL A 151 -15.04 8.85 2.95
C VAL A 151 -13.86 7.88 2.90
N TYR A 152 -13.41 7.58 1.68
CA TYR A 152 -12.23 6.75 1.42
C TYR A 152 -10.96 7.61 1.46
N ILE A 153 -10.03 7.33 2.37
CA ILE A 153 -8.77 8.06 2.51
C ILE A 153 -7.63 7.15 2.03
N ALA A 154 -7.11 7.37 0.83
CA ALA A 154 -6.12 6.50 0.22
C ALA A 154 -4.74 7.16 0.14
N SER A 155 -3.69 6.41 0.49
CA SER A 155 -2.31 6.90 0.35
C SER A 155 -1.33 5.84 -0.10
N ASP A 156 -0.36 6.27 -0.89
CA ASP A 156 0.78 5.45 -1.36
C ASP A 156 1.98 6.36 -1.63
N ILE A 157 3.14 5.78 -1.93
CA ILE A 157 4.41 6.51 -2.11
C ILE A 157 4.59 7.06 -3.53
N ASP A 158 3.78 6.68 -4.52
CA ASP A 158 3.93 7.16 -5.90
C ASP A 158 2.81 8.10 -6.33
N ALA A 159 3.16 9.35 -6.66
CA ALA A 159 2.23 10.40 -7.04
C ALA A 159 1.41 10.07 -8.30
N ARG A 160 1.97 9.28 -9.22
CA ARG A 160 1.26 8.92 -10.45
C ARG A 160 0.21 7.84 -10.20
N LEU A 161 0.51 6.88 -9.33
CA LEU A 161 -0.45 5.88 -8.86
C LEU A 161 -1.55 6.54 -8.03
N VAL A 162 -1.18 7.39 -7.08
CA VAL A 162 -2.15 8.12 -6.23
C VAL A 162 -3.08 8.99 -7.09
N GLY A 163 -2.53 9.74 -8.06
CA GLY A 163 -3.36 10.51 -8.99
C GLY A 163 -4.28 9.65 -9.85
N PHE A 164 -3.86 8.44 -10.24
CA PHE A 164 -4.75 7.51 -10.94
C PHE A 164 -5.90 7.00 -10.03
N VAL A 165 -5.60 6.71 -8.77
CA VAL A 165 -6.60 6.30 -7.78
C VAL A 165 -7.63 7.40 -7.56
N ASP A 166 -7.19 8.65 -7.40
CA ASP A 166 -8.05 9.83 -7.22
C ASP A 166 -9.04 10.00 -8.38
N GLU A 167 -8.52 9.98 -9.61
CA GLU A 167 -9.32 10.06 -10.84
C GLU A 167 -10.30 8.88 -10.96
N ALA A 168 -9.90 7.66 -10.58
CA ALA A 168 -10.76 6.49 -10.61
C ALA A 168 -11.90 6.59 -9.58
N LEU A 169 -11.60 6.97 -8.34
CA LEU A 169 -12.62 7.13 -7.28
C LEU A 169 -13.60 8.25 -7.61
N THR A 170 -13.13 9.34 -8.22
CA THR A 170 -13.98 10.42 -8.74
C THR A 170 -15.02 9.90 -9.73
N ARG A 171 -14.61 9.08 -10.70
CA ARG A 171 -15.52 8.46 -11.70
C ARG A 171 -16.53 7.49 -11.09
N LEU A 172 -16.18 6.88 -9.96
CA LEU A 172 -17.05 5.98 -9.22
C LEU A 172 -17.99 6.72 -8.25
N ASN A 173 -17.94 8.06 -8.19
CA ASN A 173 -18.70 8.88 -7.24
C ASN A 173 -18.47 8.46 -5.77
N VAL A 174 -17.27 7.98 -5.45
CA VAL A 174 -16.90 7.63 -4.07
C VAL A 174 -16.40 8.89 -3.37
N PRO A 175 -16.96 9.33 -2.23
CA PRO A 175 -16.36 10.40 -1.44
C PRO A 175 -14.95 9.99 -1.01
N HIS A 176 -13.93 10.78 -1.36
CA HIS A 176 -12.56 10.38 -1.10
C HIS A 176 -11.60 11.53 -0.88
N ARG A 177 -10.44 11.18 -0.30
CA ARG A 177 -9.23 12.00 -0.26
C ARG A 177 -8.05 11.12 -0.60
N THR A 178 -7.16 11.63 -1.43
CA THR A 178 -5.91 10.95 -1.74
C THR A 178 -4.70 11.79 -1.35
N ASN A 179 -3.63 11.13 -0.93
CA ASN A 179 -2.37 11.80 -0.67
C ASN A 179 -1.18 10.89 -0.91
N VAL A 180 -0.05 11.50 -1.29
CA VAL A 180 1.23 10.79 -1.35
C VAL A 180 1.82 10.77 0.05
N ALA A 181 2.17 9.59 0.57
CA ALA A 181 2.75 9.45 1.91
C ALA A 181 3.70 8.25 2.03
N ASP A 182 4.74 8.44 2.85
CA ASP A 182 5.63 7.41 3.37
C ASP A 182 5.24 7.07 4.80
N LEU A 183 4.78 5.84 5.03
CA LEU A 183 4.33 5.39 6.35
C LEU A 183 5.42 5.38 7.43
N LEU A 184 6.70 5.50 7.06
CA LEU A 184 7.84 5.54 7.99
C LEU A 184 8.34 6.97 8.27
N GLU A 185 7.80 7.99 7.61
CA GLU A 185 8.21 9.40 7.80
C GLU A 185 7.01 10.31 8.10
N ASP A 186 5.84 10.02 7.53
CA ASP A 186 4.66 10.87 7.65
C ASP A 186 3.83 10.56 8.91
N ARG A 187 3.06 11.57 9.34
CA ARG A 187 2.13 11.44 10.46
C ARG A 187 0.92 10.59 10.08
N LEU A 188 0.57 9.63 10.94
CA LEU A 188 -0.57 8.73 10.74
C LEU A 188 -1.69 8.93 11.78
N ASP A 189 -1.74 10.08 12.44
CA ASP A 189 -2.66 10.36 13.56
C ASP A 189 -4.03 10.90 13.15
N GLU A 190 -4.29 11.06 11.85
CA GLU A 190 -5.64 11.38 11.35
C GLU A 190 -6.64 10.28 11.76
N PRO A 191 -7.75 10.64 12.45
CA PRO A 191 -8.77 9.68 12.84
C PRO A 191 -9.43 8.99 11.65
N ALA A 192 -9.60 7.66 11.73
CA ALA A 192 -10.43 6.87 10.82
C ALA A 192 -11.13 5.73 11.55
N ASP A 193 -12.35 5.37 11.16
CA ASP A 193 -13.11 4.29 11.81
C ASP A 193 -12.49 2.91 11.56
N VAL A 194 -11.98 2.72 10.34
CA VAL A 194 -11.28 1.51 9.89
C VAL A 194 -10.03 1.93 9.11
N THR A 195 -8.89 1.29 9.38
CA THR A 195 -7.67 1.42 8.56
C THR A 195 -7.27 0.08 7.94
N LEU A 196 -6.95 0.08 6.65
CA LEU A 196 -6.44 -1.06 5.90
C LEU A 196 -4.92 -0.96 5.71
N LEU A 197 -4.23 -2.06 5.99
CA LEU A 197 -2.79 -2.29 5.79
C LEU A 197 -2.60 -3.65 5.08
N LEU A 198 -2.95 -3.70 3.80
CA LEU A 198 -3.09 -4.95 3.06
C LEU A 198 -1.77 -5.37 2.39
N LYS A 199 -1.13 -6.42 2.90
CA LYS A 199 0.24 -6.86 2.52
C LYS A 199 1.32 -5.79 2.72
N THR A 200 1.05 -4.79 3.55
CA THR A 200 1.95 -3.65 3.78
C THR A 200 3.09 -3.99 4.73
N LEU A 201 2.80 -4.68 5.84
CA LEU A 201 3.77 -4.84 6.94
C LEU A 201 5.05 -5.59 6.55
N PRO A 202 5.01 -6.67 5.72
CA PRO A 202 6.24 -7.31 5.26
C PRO A 202 7.22 -6.31 4.59
N CYS A 203 6.70 -5.37 3.80
CA CYS A 203 7.54 -4.34 3.16
C CYS A 203 8.13 -3.35 4.17
N LEU A 204 7.37 -2.99 5.22
CA LEU A 204 7.86 -2.13 6.30
C LEU A 204 8.96 -2.84 7.10
N GLU A 205 8.73 -4.08 7.51
CA GLU A 205 9.66 -4.90 8.29
C GLU A 205 10.99 -5.18 7.55
N THR A 206 10.95 -5.29 6.21
CA THR A 206 12.18 -5.41 5.42
C THR A 206 13.02 -4.13 5.39
N GLN A 207 12.40 -2.96 5.57
CA GLN A 207 13.09 -1.68 5.62
C GLN A 207 13.59 -1.35 7.02
N GLN A 208 12.72 -1.52 8.02
CA GLN A 208 12.99 -1.27 9.43
C GLN A 208 12.30 -2.35 10.26
N ARG A 209 13.09 -3.19 10.93
CA ARG A 209 12.56 -4.23 11.82
C ARG A 209 11.75 -3.61 12.95
N GLY A 210 10.55 -4.13 13.21
CA GLY A 210 9.60 -3.64 14.21
C GLY A 210 8.63 -2.58 13.69
N SER A 211 8.89 -1.99 12.52
CA SER A 211 8.09 -0.88 12.00
C SER A 211 6.65 -1.24 11.67
N GLY A 212 6.32 -2.52 11.46
CA GLY A 212 4.96 -2.96 11.21
C GLY A 212 4.05 -2.66 12.41
N TRP A 213 4.49 -2.99 13.63
CA TRP A 213 3.76 -2.66 14.84
C TRP A 213 3.90 -1.19 15.25
N GLU A 214 5.04 -0.54 14.98
CA GLU A 214 5.16 0.91 15.19
C GLU A 214 4.09 1.67 14.38
N VAL A 215 3.87 1.30 13.11
CA VAL A 215 2.80 1.87 12.27
C VAL A 215 1.42 1.54 12.83
N ILE A 216 1.16 0.29 13.23
CA ILE A 216 -0.11 -0.07 13.85
C ILE A 216 -0.35 0.79 15.09
N ASP A 217 0.65 0.96 15.96
CA ASP A 217 0.54 1.68 17.24
C ASP A 217 0.18 3.15 17.03
N ILE A 218 0.79 3.84 16.06
CA ILE A 218 0.55 5.28 15.79
C ILE A 218 -0.71 5.58 14.97
N VAL A 219 -1.23 4.61 14.20
CA VAL A 219 -2.45 4.80 13.42
C VAL A 219 -3.64 5.08 14.35
N ASN A 220 -4.29 6.23 14.14
CA ASN A 220 -5.47 6.63 14.92
C ASN A 220 -6.76 5.99 14.37
N SER A 221 -6.89 4.68 14.58
CA SER A 221 -8.06 3.93 14.17
C SER A 221 -8.38 2.80 15.15
N PRO A 222 -9.63 2.67 15.62
CA PRO A 222 -10.00 1.61 16.56
C PRO A 222 -10.02 0.22 15.90
N ASN A 223 -10.25 0.15 14.59
CA ASN A 223 -10.27 -1.10 13.84
C ASN A 223 -9.21 -1.06 12.74
N ILE A 224 -8.25 -1.98 12.77
CA ILE A 224 -7.17 -2.05 11.80
C ILE A 224 -7.18 -3.42 11.15
N VAL A 225 -7.24 -3.45 9.83
CA VAL A 225 -7.15 -4.67 9.03
C VAL A 225 -5.74 -4.80 8.52
N VAL A 226 -5.07 -5.87 8.91
CA VAL A 226 -3.73 -6.21 8.42
C VAL A 226 -3.82 -7.49 7.62
N THR A 227 -3.20 -7.54 6.43
CA THR A 227 -3.09 -8.80 5.68
C THR A 227 -1.66 -9.20 5.38
N PHE A 228 -1.46 -10.51 5.32
CA PHE A 228 -0.21 -11.15 4.94
C PHE A 228 -0.45 -12.12 3.78
N PRO A 229 0.47 -12.20 2.80
CA PRO A 229 0.37 -13.23 1.78
C PRO A 229 0.66 -14.62 2.39
N THR A 230 -0.16 -15.62 2.08
CA THR A 230 0.06 -17.03 2.52
C THR A 230 1.07 -17.77 1.63
N LYS A 231 1.37 -17.22 0.46
CA LYS A 231 2.41 -17.68 -0.47
C LYS A 231 3.43 -16.55 -0.67
N SER A 232 4.72 -16.85 -0.59
CA SER A 232 5.73 -15.87 -0.97
C SER A 232 5.78 -15.73 -2.50
N LEU A 233 6.26 -14.58 -2.99
CA LEU A 233 6.52 -14.34 -4.42
C LEU A 233 7.49 -15.37 -5.04
N GLY A 234 8.17 -16.19 -4.23
CA GLY A 234 9.05 -17.27 -4.68
C GLY A 234 9.05 -18.46 -3.72
N GLN A 235 8.03 -19.32 -3.82
CA GLN A 235 7.87 -20.74 -3.38
C GLN A 235 8.45 -21.27 -2.03
N ARG A 236 9.27 -20.55 -1.26
CA ARG A 236 9.75 -20.95 0.07
C ARG A 236 8.94 -20.22 1.15
N SER A 237 7.72 -20.67 1.44
CA SER A 237 6.81 -19.88 2.31
C SER A 237 6.28 -20.54 3.59
N LYS A 238 6.19 -21.88 3.70
CA LYS A 238 5.45 -22.48 4.83
C LYS A 238 6.02 -22.11 6.21
N GLY A 239 7.34 -22.24 6.42
CA GLY A 239 7.98 -21.95 7.71
C GLY A 239 8.04 -20.46 8.06
N MET A 240 8.23 -19.59 7.06
CA MET A 240 8.31 -18.14 7.29
C MET A 240 6.96 -17.56 7.71
N PHE A 241 5.87 -18.02 7.08
CA PHE A 241 4.51 -17.58 7.37
C PHE A 241 4.01 -17.98 8.77
N GLN A 242 4.33 -19.20 9.21
CA GLN A 242 4.00 -19.66 10.58
C GLN A 242 4.70 -18.80 11.64
N ASN A 243 5.96 -18.42 11.39
CA ASN A 243 6.70 -17.56 12.31
C ASN A 243 6.14 -16.12 12.34
N TYR A 244 5.77 -15.57 11.18
CA TYR A 244 5.16 -14.23 11.12
C TYR A 244 3.83 -14.17 11.85
N SER A 245 2.94 -15.16 11.63
CA SER A 245 1.64 -15.21 12.31
C SER A 245 1.78 -15.34 13.83
N GLN A 246 2.61 -16.27 14.32
CA GLN A 246 2.82 -16.44 15.77
C GLN A 246 3.40 -15.17 16.43
N SER A 247 4.40 -14.56 15.79
CA SER A 247 5.00 -13.32 16.28
C SER A 247 4.00 -12.16 16.30
N PHE A 248 3.17 -12.05 15.25
CA PHE A 248 2.15 -11.03 15.16
C PHE A 248 1.08 -11.20 16.25
N GLU A 249 0.57 -12.41 16.44
CA GLU A 249 -0.42 -12.71 17.49
C GLU A 249 0.15 -12.48 18.90
N SER A 250 1.42 -12.79 19.15
CA SER A 250 2.08 -12.50 20.45
C SER A 250 2.11 -11.00 20.73
N GLN A 251 2.57 -10.21 19.76
CA GLN A 251 2.69 -8.76 19.89
C GLN A 251 1.31 -8.07 20.04
N ALA A 252 0.27 -8.63 19.42
CA ALA A 252 -1.10 -8.16 19.62
C ALA A 252 -1.57 -8.39 21.07
N ARG A 253 -1.29 -9.57 21.65
CA ARG A 253 -1.64 -9.89 23.04
C ARG A 253 -0.90 -8.99 24.03
N GLU A 254 0.38 -8.71 23.78
CA GLU A 254 1.18 -7.80 24.61
C GLU A 254 0.59 -6.38 24.64
N ARG A 255 -0.05 -5.95 23.55
CA ARG A 255 -0.75 -4.66 23.45
C ARG A 255 -2.19 -4.70 23.94
N SER A 256 -2.66 -5.84 24.44
CA SER A 256 -4.06 -6.08 24.80
C SER A 256 -5.06 -5.86 23.66
N CYS A 257 -4.60 -5.89 22.40
CA CYS A 257 -5.48 -5.77 21.25
C CYS A 257 -6.27 -7.08 21.07
N ARG A 258 -7.56 -6.96 20.77
CA ARG A 258 -8.36 -8.12 20.34
C ARG A 258 -8.08 -8.35 18.86
N ILE A 259 -7.82 -9.59 18.48
CA ILE A 259 -7.60 -9.95 17.08
C ILE A 259 -8.57 -11.03 16.66
N GLN A 260 -9.09 -10.88 15.46
CA GLN A 260 -9.81 -11.92 14.74
C GLN A 260 -9.03 -12.31 13.50
N ARG A 261 -8.85 -13.62 13.32
CA ARG A 261 -8.10 -14.19 12.21
C ARG A 261 -9.06 -14.76 11.16
N LEU A 262 -8.84 -14.43 9.90
CA LEU A 262 -9.52 -15.01 8.74
C LEU A 262 -8.47 -15.45 7.71
N GLU A 263 -8.83 -16.40 6.85
CA GLU A 263 -7.99 -16.82 5.73
C GLU A 263 -8.88 -16.91 4.49
N ILE A 264 -8.57 -16.09 3.47
CA ILE A 264 -9.36 -15.99 2.25
C ILE A 264 -8.40 -16.04 1.07
N GLY A 265 -8.54 -17.07 0.23
CA GLY A 265 -7.67 -17.28 -0.92
C GLY A 265 -6.21 -17.42 -0.52
N ASN A 266 -5.37 -16.47 -0.98
CA ASN A 266 -3.94 -16.42 -0.65
C ASN A 266 -3.59 -15.35 0.41
N GLU A 267 -4.56 -14.90 1.20
CA GLU A 267 -4.36 -13.87 2.22
C GLU A 267 -4.81 -14.32 3.60
N LEU A 268 -3.91 -14.13 4.57
CA LEU A 268 -4.22 -14.18 5.98
C LEU A 268 -4.59 -12.78 6.44
N ILE A 269 -5.73 -12.64 7.08
CA ILE A 269 -6.30 -11.37 7.50
C ILE A 269 -6.38 -11.37 9.02
N TYR A 270 -5.91 -10.29 9.62
CA TYR A 270 -6.16 -9.96 11.01
C TYR A 270 -7.01 -8.70 11.07
N VAL A 271 -8.17 -8.81 11.71
CA VAL A 271 -8.95 -7.66 12.15
C VAL A 271 -8.54 -7.37 13.59
N ILE A 272 -7.82 -6.27 13.79
CA ILE A 272 -7.33 -5.79 15.08
C ILE A 272 -8.33 -4.77 15.61
N GLN A 273 -8.74 -4.96 16.86
CA GLN A 273 -9.46 -3.95 17.63
C GLN A 273 -8.51 -3.48 18.74
N LYS A 274 -8.17 -2.18 18.68
CA LYS A 274 -7.38 -1.52 19.72
C LYS A 274 -8.19 -1.38 21.01
#